data_AF-B1YFH8-F1
#
_entry.id   AF-B1YFH8-F1
#
_cell.length_a   1.000
_cell.length_b   1.000
_cell.length_c   1.000
_cell.angle_alpha   90.00
_cell.angle_beta   90.00
_cell.angle_gamma   90.00
#
_symmetry.space_group_name_H-M   'P 1'
#
loop_
_entity.id
_entity.type
_entity.pdbx_description
1 polymer ?
#
loop_
_entity_poly.entity_id
_entity_poly.type
_entity_poly.pdbx_seq_one_letter_code
_entity_poly.pdbx_strand_id
1 'polypeptide(L)'
;MLSLLAVQTLLQVIGGNTAFKVVTRIVASEQLPVANAYLSTLDRVGTLAGLLAGGLLISGFSITVILGMEAVVHLIAWFLLFPLRSAPDKAVKPKLTYWNDLREGFTYLARDHRLIRILVFGILANWMITPVNALLAPFAKNVIWGGANTFSLLELALVIGGIGMSLLYA
;
A
#
# COMPACT_ATOMS: atom_id res chain seq x y z
N MET A 1 -1.87 13.35 -18.73
CA MET A 1 -1.00 12.47 -17.94
C MET A 1 -1.03 12.80 -16.45
N LEU A 2 -0.75 14.05 -16.03
CA LEU A 2 -0.82 14.47 -14.62
C LEU A 2 -2.21 14.29 -13.98
N SER A 3 -3.28 14.62 -14.69
CA SER A 3 -4.66 14.41 -14.22
C SER A 3 -4.99 12.94 -13.99
N LEU A 4 -4.51 12.05 -14.86
CA LEU A 4 -4.74 10.61 -14.77
C LEU A 4 -4.01 10.01 -13.57
N LEU A 5 -2.75 10.43 -13.34
CA LEU A 5 -1.98 10.05 -12.15
C LEU A 5 -2.64 10.55 -10.86
N ALA A 6 -3.14 11.79 -10.83
CA ALA A 6 -3.80 12.33 -9.65
C ALA A 6 -5.11 11.58 -9.30
N VAL A 7 -5.90 11.22 -10.31
CA VAL A 7 -7.11 10.42 -10.11
C VAL A 7 -6.75 9.02 -9.59
N GLN A 8 -5.71 8.41 -10.16
CA GLN A 8 -5.26 7.08 -9.77
C GLN A 8 -4.74 7.04 -8.33
N THR A 9 -3.93 8.02 -7.91
CA THR A 9 -3.45 8.09 -6.53
C THR A 9 -4.59 8.31 -5.55
N LEU A 10 -5.59 9.13 -5.90
CA LEU A 10 -6.80 9.30 -5.08
C LEU A 10 -7.57 7.98 -4.94
N LEU A 11 -7.77 7.25 -6.04
CA LEU A 11 -8.44 5.94 -6.02
C LEU A 11 -7.66 4.93 -5.17
N GLN A 12 -6.33 4.92 -5.26
CA GLN A 12 -5.48 4.03 -4.49
C GLN A 12 -5.52 4.33 -2.98
N VAL A 13 -5.52 5.62 -2.60
CA VAL A 13 -5.64 6.05 -1.20
C VAL A 13 -7.00 5.64 -0.62
N ILE A 14 -8.09 5.82 -1.36
CA ILE A 14 -9.42 5.42 -0.91
C ILE A 14 -9.52 3.89 -0.85
N GLY A 15 -9.06 3.20 -1.90
CA GLY A 15 -9.09 1.75 -2.02
C GLY A 15 -8.31 1.05 -0.90
N GLY A 16 -7.06 1.44 -0.66
CA GLY A 16 -6.22 0.83 0.37
C GLY A 16 -6.80 0.97 1.77
N ASN A 17 -7.29 2.17 2.13
CA ASN A 17 -7.89 2.42 3.44
C ASN A 17 -9.24 1.71 3.63
N THR A 18 -10.02 1.56 2.55
CA THR A 18 -11.33 0.90 2.61
C THR A 18 -11.19 -0.62 2.66
N ALA A 19 -10.24 -1.20 1.90
CA ALA A 19 -9.99 -2.63 1.88
C ALA A 19 -9.67 -3.18 3.28
N PHE A 20 -8.81 -2.50 4.04
CA PHE A 20 -8.47 -2.91 5.41
C PHE A 20 -9.70 -2.93 6.34
N LYS A 21 -10.58 -1.91 6.24
CA LYS A 21 -11.83 -1.85 7.00
C LYS A 21 -12.83 -2.93 6.60
N VAL A 22 -12.85 -3.32 5.33
CA VAL A 22 -13.75 -4.38 4.84
C VAL A 22 -13.29 -5.75 5.37
N VAL A 23 -11.98 -6.01 5.39
CA VAL A 23 -11.42 -7.26 5.93
C VAL A 23 -11.79 -7.43 7.40
N THR A 24 -11.64 -6.39 8.23
CA THR A 24 -11.99 -6.46 9.65
C THR A 24 -13.49 -6.61 9.92
N ARG A 25 -14.35 -6.40 8.91
CA ARG A 25 -15.81 -6.60 9.00
C ARG A 25 -16.26 -7.99 8.55
N ILE A 26 -15.46 -8.66 7.73
CA ILE A 26 -15.80 -9.99 7.16
C ILE A 26 -15.15 -11.11 7.97
N VAL A 27 -13.97 -10.85 8.54
CA VAL A 27 -13.17 -11.84 9.27
C VAL A 27 -13.38 -11.67 10.78
N ALA A 28 -13.59 -12.78 11.49
CA ALA A 28 -13.68 -12.78 12.95
C ALA A 28 -12.37 -12.31 13.60
N SER A 29 -12.47 -11.63 14.74
CA SER A 29 -11.32 -11.02 15.45
C SER A 29 -10.16 -11.98 15.70
N GLU A 30 -10.47 -13.24 16.00
CA GLU A 30 -9.49 -14.31 16.28
C GLU A 30 -8.74 -14.74 15.01
N GLN A 31 -9.35 -14.57 13.84
CA GLN A 31 -8.79 -14.92 12.54
C GLN A 31 -8.11 -13.73 11.85
N LEU A 32 -8.21 -12.51 12.39
CA LEU A 32 -7.55 -11.33 11.81
C LEU A 32 -6.04 -11.49 11.63
N PRO A 33 -5.29 -12.10 12.58
CA PRO A 33 -3.85 -12.33 12.36
C PRO A 33 -3.59 -13.23 11.15
N VAL A 34 -4.39 -14.29 10.98
CA VAL A 34 -4.28 -15.23 9.86
C VAL A 34 -4.66 -14.55 8.54
N ALA A 35 -5.77 -13.80 8.51
CA ALA A 35 -6.18 -13.04 7.34
C ALA A 35 -5.14 -11.98 6.93
N ASN A 36 -4.54 -11.30 7.92
CA ASN A 36 -3.48 -10.33 7.67
C ASN A 36 -2.21 -11.01 7.10
N ALA A 37 -1.87 -12.20 7.58
CA ALA A 37 -0.76 -12.98 7.02
C ALA A 37 -1.00 -13.39 5.57
N TYR A 38 -2.22 -13.83 5.22
CA TYR A 38 -2.61 -14.11 3.84
C TYR A 38 -2.52 -12.86 2.95
N LEU A 39 -3.05 -11.72 3.41
CA LEU A 39 -2.98 -10.46 2.65
C LEU A 39 -1.54 -10.01 2.44
N SER A 40 -0.69 -10.09 3.47
CA SER A 40 0.73 -9.77 3.34
C SER A 40 1.45 -10.71 2.37
N THR A 41 1.08 -11.99 2.36
CA THR A 41 1.65 -12.96 1.41
C THR A 41 1.22 -12.65 -0.02
N LEU A 42 -0.06 -12.36 -0.25
CA LEU A 42 -0.58 -11.98 -1.57
C LEU A 42 0.07 -10.69 -2.07
N ASP A 43 0.27 -9.70 -1.20
CA ASP A 43 0.95 -8.44 -1.51
C ASP A 43 2.41 -8.68 -1.93
N ARG A 44 3.15 -9.53 -1.20
CA ARG A 44 4.53 -9.90 -1.55
C ARG A 44 4.61 -10.64 -2.89
N VAL A 45 3.73 -11.62 -3.10
CA VAL A 45 3.68 -12.37 -4.37
C VAL A 45 3.30 -11.46 -5.53
N GLY A 46 2.30 -10.60 -5.33
CA GLY A 46 1.87 -9.61 -6.31
C GLY A 46 2.98 -8.61 -6.64
N THR A 47 3.72 -8.15 -5.63
CA THR A 47 4.87 -7.26 -5.82
C THR A 47 5.97 -7.94 -6.62
N LEU A 48 6.36 -9.17 -6.28
CA LEU A 48 7.36 -9.93 -7.05
C LEU A 48 6.93 -10.13 -8.51
N ALA A 49 5.68 -10.56 -8.73
CA ALA A 49 5.13 -10.73 -10.07
C ALA A 49 5.09 -9.40 -10.84
N GLY A 50 4.69 -8.31 -10.17
CA GLY A 50 4.61 -6.97 -10.72
C GLY A 50 5.98 -6.41 -11.09
N LEU A 51 7.03 -6.64 -10.30
CA LEU A 51 8.39 -6.22 -10.61
C LEU A 51 8.97 -6.96 -11.82
N LEU A 52 8.76 -8.29 -11.88
CA LEU A 52 9.18 -9.12 -13.01
C LEU A 52 8.47 -8.70 -14.30
N ALA A 53 7.14 -8.52 -14.24
CA ALA A 53 6.36 -8.07 -15.38
C ALA A 53 6.66 -6.61 -15.74
N GLY A 54 6.88 -5.75 -14.76
CA GLY A 54 7.05 -4.30 -14.92
C GLY A 54 8.26 -3.93 -15.79
N GLY A 55 9.41 -4.60 -15.61
CA GLY A 55 10.58 -4.38 -16.46
C GLY A 55 10.32 -4.74 -17.93
N LEU A 56 9.61 -5.85 -18.17
CA LEU A 56 9.20 -6.28 -19.51
C LEU A 56 8.15 -5.34 -20.12
N LEU A 57 7.19 -4.89 -19.31
CA LEU A 57 6.13 -3.99 -19.75
C LEU A 57 6.69 -2.62 -20.13
N ILE A 58 7.59 -2.05 -19.34
CA ILE A 58 8.19 -0.72 -19.60
C ILE A 58 9.12 -0.76 -20.82
N SER A 59 9.76 -1.90 -21.12
CA SER A 59 10.59 -2.03 -22.33
C SER A 59 9.79 -2.26 -23.60
N GLY A 60 8.61 -2.89 -23.53
CA GLY A 60 7.78 -3.22 -24.69
C GLY A 60 6.62 -2.24 -24.98
N PHE A 61 6.13 -1.50 -23.98
CA PHE A 61 4.92 -0.69 -24.09
C PHE A 61 5.16 0.79 -23.75
N SER A 62 4.31 1.65 -24.31
CA SER A 62 4.22 3.07 -23.93
C SER A 62 3.63 3.22 -22.52
N ILE A 63 4.07 4.26 -21.80
CA ILE A 63 3.56 4.65 -20.48
C ILE A 63 2.02 4.76 -20.47
N THR A 64 1.41 5.22 -21.56
CA THR A 64 -0.05 5.38 -21.67
C THR A 64 -0.76 4.02 -21.63
N VAL A 65 -0.20 3.00 -22.28
CA VAL A 65 -0.78 1.66 -22.31
C VAL A 65 -0.65 1.00 -20.94
N ILE A 66 0.50 1.16 -20.28
CA ILE A 66 0.76 0.62 -18.94
C ILE A 66 -0.23 1.21 -17.93
N LEU A 67 -0.41 2.53 -17.94
CA LEU A 67 -1.40 3.20 -17.08
C LEU A 67 -2.84 2.76 -17.40
N GLY A 68 -3.15 2.49 -18.67
CA GLY A 68 -4.44 1.94 -19.08
C GLY A 68 -4.68 0.53 -18.53
N MET A 69 -3.69 -0.36 -18.61
CA MET A 69 -3.77 -1.70 -18.02
C MET A 69 -3.99 -1.64 -16.51
N GLU A 70 -3.25 -0.76 -15.82
CA GLU A 70 -3.41 -0.57 -14.38
C GLU A 70 -4.82 -0.11 -14.00
N ALA A 71 -5.40 0.82 -14.76
CA ALA A 71 -6.76 1.28 -14.55
C ALA A 71 -7.78 0.13 -14.71
N VAL A 72 -7.59 -0.75 -15.69
CA VAL A 72 -8.46 -1.93 -15.90
C VAL A 72 -8.36 -2.90 -14.72
N VAL A 73 -7.15 -3.19 -14.21
CA VAL A 73 -6.96 -4.07 -13.05
C VAL A 73 -7.66 -3.52 -11.81
N HIS A 74 -7.53 -2.22 -11.55
CA HIS A 74 -8.23 -1.58 -10.43
C HIS A 74 -9.74 -1.60 -10.58
N LEU A 75 -10.25 -1.43 -11.80
CA LEU A 75 -11.67 -1.49 -12.10
C LEU A 75 -12.21 -2.91 -11.86
N ILE A 76 -11.48 -3.95 -12.28
CA ILE A 76 -11.82 -5.34 -11.97
C ILE A 76 -11.86 -5.56 -10.45
N ALA A 77 -10.85 -5.10 -9.71
CA ALA A 77 -10.81 -5.20 -8.26
C ALA A 77 -12.03 -4.53 -7.60
N TRP A 78 -12.45 -3.37 -8.10
CA TRP A 78 -13.68 -2.73 -7.63
C TRP A 78 -14.91 -3.62 -7.88
N PHE A 79 -15.09 -4.18 -9.08
CA PHE A 79 -16.20 -5.09 -9.35
C PHE A 79 -16.22 -6.32 -8.44
N LEU A 80 -15.06 -6.88 -8.09
CA LEU A 80 -14.93 -7.99 -7.15
C LEU A 80 -15.32 -7.60 -5.71
N LEU A 81 -15.02 -6.36 -5.30
CA LEU A 81 -15.35 -5.86 -3.96
C LEU A 81 -16.78 -5.33 -3.85
N PHE A 82 -17.39 -4.89 -4.95
CA PHE A 82 -18.74 -4.33 -5.00
C PHE A 82 -19.83 -5.21 -4.35
N PRO A 83 -19.87 -6.55 -4.55
CA PRO A 83 -20.87 -7.41 -3.92
C PRO A 83 -20.63 -7.70 -2.44
N LEU A 84 -19.48 -7.32 -1.87
CA LEU A 84 -19.19 -7.55 -0.46
C LEU A 84 -20.08 -6.64 0.42
N ARG A 85 -21.19 -7.20 0.89
CA ARG A 85 -22.04 -6.56 1.90
C ARG A 85 -21.28 -6.50 3.22
N SER A 86 -20.89 -5.30 3.63
CA SER A 86 -20.56 -5.05 5.05
C SER A 86 -21.80 -5.33 5.89
N ALA A 87 -21.67 -6.13 6.94
CA ALA A 87 -22.72 -6.26 7.94
C ALA A 87 -23.10 -4.85 8.44
N PRO A 88 -24.41 -4.51 8.54
CA PRO A 88 -24.83 -3.20 9.00
C PRO A 88 -24.28 -2.93 10.40
N ASP A 89 -23.74 -1.73 10.59
CA ASP A 89 -23.28 -1.24 11.88
C ASP A 89 -24.40 -1.41 12.92
N LYS A 90 -24.17 -2.23 13.95
CA LYS A 90 -25.00 -2.22 15.16
C LYS A 90 -24.74 -0.96 16.02
N ALA A 91 -23.82 -0.09 15.61
CA ALA A 91 -23.50 1.13 16.32
C ALA A 91 -24.56 2.21 16.06
N VAL A 92 -25.31 2.54 17.10
CA VAL A 92 -26.08 3.80 17.22
C VAL A 92 -25.16 4.94 16.82
N LYS A 93 -25.41 5.60 15.69
CA LYS A 93 -24.63 6.75 15.24
C LYS A 93 -24.78 7.85 16.29
N PRO A 94 -23.73 8.23 17.04
CA PRO A 94 -23.78 9.45 17.82
C PRO A 94 -23.95 10.63 16.85
N LYS A 95 -24.50 11.76 17.30
CA LYS A 95 -24.42 13.03 16.56
C LYS A 95 -22.94 13.47 16.55
N LEU A 96 -22.16 12.90 15.65
CA LEU A 96 -20.73 13.16 15.48
C LEU A 96 -20.55 14.54 14.87
N THR A 97 -19.88 15.43 15.59
CA THR A 97 -19.38 16.68 15.00
C THR A 97 -17.97 16.34 14.50
N TYR A 98 -17.84 16.01 13.22
CA TYR A 98 -16.60 15.52 12.59
C TYR A 98 -15.32 16.20 13.09
N TRP A 99 -15.36 17.52 13.21
CA TRP A 99 -14.22 18.33 13.67
C TRP A 99 -13.91 18.17 15.16
N ASN A 100 -14.91 17.99 16.02
CA ASN A 100 -14.69 17.72 17.45
C ASN A 100 -14.09 16.33 17.66
N ASP A 101 -14.59 15.31 16.97
CA ASP A 101 -14.06 13.95 17.10
C ASP A 101 -12.61 13.88 16.60
N LEU A 102 -12.32 14.59 15.50
CA LEU A 102 -10.95 14.72 15.01
C LEU A 102 -10.04 15.40 16.04
N ARG A 103 -10.51 16.51 16.64
CA ARG A 103 -9.76 17.23 17.68
C ARG A 103 -9.53 16.38 18.93
N GLU A 104 -10.54 15.63 19.36
CA GLU A 104 -10.42 14.69 20.49
C GLU A 104 -9.42 13.58 20.16
N GLY A 105 -9.45 13.01 18.95
CA GLY A 105 -8.47 12.02 18.49
C GLY A 105 -7.03 12.54 18.53
N PHE A 106 -6.78 13.75 18.03
CA PHE A 106 -5.46 14.39 18.13
C PHE A 106 -5.06 14.69 19.57
N THR A 107 -5.99 15.14 20.41
CA THR A 107 -5.72 15.43 21.82
C THR A 107 -5.41 14.15 22.60
N TYR A 108 -6.10 13.06 22.30
CA TYR A 108 -5.85 11.74 22.87
C TYR A 108 -4.45 11.23 22.49
N LEU A 109 -4.12 11.32 21.20
CA LEU A 109 -2.80 10.97 20.69
C LEU A 109 -1.70 11.78 21.35
N ALA A 110 -1.92 13.09 21.53
CA ALA A 110 -0.96 14.00 22.17
C ALA A 110 -0.76 13.75 23.68
N ARG A 111 -1.73 13.10 24.36
CA ARG A 111 -1.62 12.78 25.80
C ARG A 111 -0.89 11.46 26.03
N ASP A 112 -1.09 10.48 25.17
CA ASP A 112 -0.45 9.17 25.33
C ASP A 112 0.97 9.17 24.75
N HIS A 113 1.96 9.23 25.64
CA HIS A 113 3.37 9.23 25.27
C HIS A 113 3.82 7.92 24.59
N ARG A 114 3.13 6.80 24.82
CA ARG A 114 3.42 5.52 24.12
C ARG A 114 3.00 5.62 22.66
N LEU A 115 1.81 6.16 22.40
CA LEU A 115 1.32 6.35 21.04
C LEU A 115 2.19 7.34 20.26
N ILE A 116 2.60 8.45 20.89
CA ILE A 116 3.54 9.41 20.26
C ILE A 116 4.86 8.71 19.92
N ARG A 117 5.42 7.90 20.82
CA ARG A 117 6.67 7.17 20.55
C ARG A 117 6.52 6.26 19.34
N ILE A 118 5.44 5.46 19.28
CA ILE A 118 5.16 4.58 18.14
C ILE A 118 5.05 5.39 16.85
N LEU A 119 4.34 6.53 16.90
CA LEU A 119 4.15 7.41 15.76
C LEU A 119 5.47 8.03 15.27
N VAL A 120 6.31 8.51 16.19
CA VAL A 120 7.64 9.05 15.87
C VAL A 120 8.53 7.96 15.26
N PHE A 121 8.54 6.76 15.82
CA PHE A 121 9.25 5.63 15.22
C PHE A 121 8.75 5.31 13.81
N GLY A 122 7.44 5.31 13.61
CA GLY A 122 6.83 5.11 12.30
C GLY A 122 7.26 6.19 11.30
N ILE A 123 7.25 7.46 11.70
CA ILE A 123 7.71 8.58 10.87
C ILE A 123 9.18 8.41 10.50
N LEU A 124 10.05 8.13 11.49
CA LEU A 124 11.48 7.97 11.24
C LEU A 124 11.77 6.78 10.32
N ALA A 125 11.12 5.65 10.54
CA ALA A 125 11.25 4.48 9.68
C ALA A 125 10.81 4.79 8.24
N ASN A 126 9.65 5.44 8.08
CA ASN A 126 9.13 5.80 6.76
C ASN A 126 10.01 6.86 6.07
N TRP A 127 10.55 7.79 6.83
CA TRP A 127 11.48 8.81 6.34
C TRP A 127 12.81 8.23 5.86
N MET A 128 13.28 7.12 6.43
CA MET A 128 14.46 6.41 5.91
C MET A 128 14.17 5.62 4.63
N ILE A 129 12.97 5.05 4.50
CA ILE A 129 12.60 4.20 3.35
C ILE A 129 12.24 5.04 2.12
N THR A 130 11.54 6.16 2.31
CA THR A 130 11.00 6.98 1.20
C THR A 130 12.08 7.48 0.22
N PRO A 131 13.24 8.02 0.67
CA PRO A 131 14.30 8.45 -0.24
C PRO A 131 14.89 7.30 -1.05
N VAL A 132 15.01 6.11 -0.45
CA VAL A 132 15.50 4.91 -1.16
C VAL A 132 14.56 4.62 -2.31
N ASN A 133 13.25 4.52 -2.07
CA ASN A 133 12.26 4.25 -3.12
C ASN A 133 12.24 5.34 -4.21
N ALA A 134 12.34 6.61 -3.83
CA ALA A 134 12.28 7.73 -4.77
C ALA A 134 13.56 7.87 -5.62
N LEU A 135 14.72 7.55 -5.06
CA LEU A 135 16.02 7.73 -5.70
C LEU A 135 16.55 6.46 -6.37
N LEU A 136 15.95 5.29 -6.12
CA LEU A 136 16.42 4.02 -6.69
C LEU A 136 16.39 4.02 -8.23
N ALA A 137 15.34 4.55 -8.85
CA ALA A 137 15.25 4.67 -10.30
C ALA A 137 16.31 5.64 -10.89
N PRO A 138 16.44 6.88 -10.37
CA PRO A 138 17.54 7.78 -10.75
C PRO A 138 18.93 7.17 -10.53
N PHE A 139 19.13 6.42 -9.45
CA PHE A 139 20.40 5.75 -9.13
C PHE A 139 20.73 4.66 -10.15
N ALA A 140 19.76 3.78 -10.46
CA ALA A 140 19.92 2.75 -11.48
C ALA A 140 20.31 3.36 -12.84
N LYS A 141 19.68 4.48 -13.20
CA LYS A 141 19.93 5.16 -14.48
C LYS A 141 21.25 5.94 -14.52
N ASN A 142 21.51 6.78 -13.52
CA ASN A 142 22.57 7.79 -13.58
C ASN A 142 23.89 7.31 -12.97
N VAL A 143 23.87 6.31 -12.08
CA VAL A 143 25.08 5.80 -11.40
C VAL A 143 25.49 4.45 -11.96
N ILE A 144 24.54 3.53 -12.11
CA ILE A 144 24.80 2.18 -12.65
C ILE A 144 24.76 2.18 -14.20
N TRP A 145 24.31 3.28 -14.82
CA TRP A 145 24.14 3.39 -16.28
C TRP A 145 23.20 2.30 -16.84
N GLY A 146 22.29 1.81 -15.99
CA GLY A 146 21.33 0.77 -16.31
C GLY A 146 20.01 1.33 -16.84
N GLY A 147 19.18 0.43 -17.38
CA GLY A 147 17.82 0.74 -17.85
C GLY A 147 16.73 0.27 -16.89
N ALA A 148 15.51 0.13 -17.42
CA ALA A 148 14.36 -0.38 -16.66
C ALA A 148 14.64 -1.77 -16.03
N ASN A 149 15.36 -2.65 -16.74
CA ASN A 149 15.71 -3.98 -16.24
C ASN A 149 16.61 -3.92 -15.00
N THR A 150 17.55 -2.99 -14.95
CA THR A 150 18.45 -2.81 -13.79
C THR A 150 17.67 -2.31 -12.59
N PHE A 151 16.76 -1.35 -12.79
CA PHE A 151 15.86 -0.87 -11.74
C PHE A 151 14.99 -2.00 -11.19
N SER A 152 14.34 -2.78 -12.06
CA SER A 152 13.53 -3.94 -11.66
C SER A 152 14.35 -4.99 -10.90
N LEU A 153 15.60 -5.25 -11.30
CA LEU A 153 16.47 -6.20 -10.61
C LEU A 153 16.85 -5.72 -9.20
N LEU A 154 17.12 -4.43 -9.02
CA LEU A 154 17.41 -3.84 -7.72
C LEU A 154 16.20 -3.91 -6.78
N GLU A 155 15.01 -3.57 -7.29
CA GLU A 155 13.74 -3.74 -6.55
C GLU A 155 13.52 -5.21 -6.14
N LEU A 156 13.75 -6.16 -7.05
CA LEU A 156 13.64 -7.59 -6.74
C LEU A 156 14.59 -8.01 -5.62
N ALA A 157 15.84 -7.51 -5.63
CA ALA A 157 16.79 -7.79 -4.55
C ALA A 157 16.31 -7.23 -3.20
N LEU A 158 15.70 -6.04 -3.18
CA LEU A 158 15.12 -5.47 -1.96
C LEU A 158 13.95 -6.30 -1.44
N VAL A 159 13.04 -6.74 -2.32
CA VAL A 159 11.89 -7.57 -1.93
C VAL A 159 12.35 -8.93 -1.42
N ILE A 160 13.30 -9.59 -2.09
CA ILE A 160 13.88 -10.86 -1.63
C ILE A 160 14.55 -10.68 -0.27
N GLY A 161 15.31 -9.61 -0.07
CA GLY A 161 15.90 -9.27 1.24
C GLY A 161 14.83 -9.08 2.32
N GLY A 162 13.74 -8.39 2.00
CA GLY A 162 12.60 -8.20 2.90
C GLY A 162 11.90 -9.51 3.27
N ILE A 163 11.71 -10.42 2.32
CA ILE A 163 11.16 -11.76 2.56
C ILE A 163 12.13 -12.57 3.43
N GLY A 164 13.43 -12.54 3.12
CA GLY A 164 14.46 -13.23 3.89
C GLY A 164 14.49 -12.77 5.35
N MET A 165 14.49 -11.45 5.57
CA MET A 165 14.37 -10.89 6.92
C MET A 165 13.07 -11.32 7.59
N SER A 166 11.94 -11.28 6.89
CA SER A 166 10.65 -11.71 7.46
C SER A 166 10.63 -13.18 7.87
N LEU A 167 11.40 -14.06 7.22
CA LEU A 167 11.50 -15.47 7.60
C LEU A 167 12.43 -15.68 8.80
N LEU A 168 13.48 -14.84 8.93
CA LEU A 168 14.41 -14.91 10.06
C LEU A 168 13.80 -14.41 11.38
N TYR A 169 12.84 -13.49 11.30
CA TYR A 169 12.16 -12.89 12.45
C TYR A 169 10.75 -13.46 12.72
N ALA A 170 10.30 -14.46 11.96
CA ALA A 170 9.04 -15.18 12.18
C ALA A 170 9.23 -16.34 13.18
#